data_AF-A0A520DK33-F1
#
_entry.id   AF-A0A520DK33-F1
#
_cell.length_a   1.000
_cell.length_b   1.000
_cell.length_c   1.000
_cell.angle_alpha   90.00
_cell.angle_beta   90.00
_cell.angle_gamma   90.00
#
_symmetry.space_group_name_H-M   'P 1'
#
loop_
_entity.id
_entity.type
_entity.pdbx_description
1 polymer ?
#
loop_
_entity_poly.entity_id
_entity_poly.type
_entity_poly.pdbx_seq_one_letter_code
_entity_poly.pdbx_strand_id
1 'polypeptide(L)'
;MASTQKTRLDLKIAAAAAVRERLRQGLPLTVERLKFRQADQIADSDIDAYVGLNWLEWQGGGLRLTITGKNVCAQMTAPSAV
;
A
#
# COMPACT_ATOMS: atom_id res chain seq x y z
N MET A 1 -31.01 17.80 3.95
CA MET A 1 -30.10 17.31 2.89
C MET A 1 -28.67 16.99 3.36
N ALA A 2 -28.32 17.11 4.66
CA ALA A 2 -26.97 16.77 5.17
C ALA A 2 -26.73 15.25 5.41
N SER A 3 -27.79 14.45 5.54
CA SER A 3 -27.70 13.03 5.89
C SER A 3 -27.08 12.16 4.78
N THR A 4 -27.38 12.44 3.51
CA THR A 4 -26.89 11.68 2.35
C THR A 4 -25.39 11.87 2.10
N GLN A 5 -24.85 13.03 2.48
CA GLN A 5 -23.45 13.38 2.25
C GLN A 5 -22.51 12.65 3.23
N LYS A 6 -22.92 12.54 4.50
CA LYS A 6 -22.20 11.82 5.54
C LYS A 6 -22.02 10.34 5.20
N THR A 7 -23.11 9.66 4.83
CA THR A 7 -23.06 8.22 4.46
C THR A 7 -22.13 7.95 3.28
N ARG A 8 -22.05 8.88 2.31
CA ARG A 8 -21.17 8.73 1.15
C ARG A 8 -19.69 8.88 1.50
N LEU A 9 -19.37 9.70 2.51
CA LEU A 9 -18.01 9.86 3.02
C LEU A 9 -17.57 8.61 3.79
N ASP A 10 -18.44 8.07 4.65
CA ASP A 10 -18.15 6.87 5.43
C ASP A 10 -17.89 5.65 4.53
N LEU A 11 -18.69 5.47 3.47
CA LEU A 11 -18.47 4.42 2.47
C LEU A 11 -17.15 4.58 1.72
N LYS A 12 -16.75 5.82 1.37
CA LYS A 12 -15.47 6.09 0.73
C LYS A 12 -14.29 5.79 1.65
N ILE A 13 -14.40 6.10 2.93
CA ILE A 13 -13.36 5.80 3.93
C ILE A 13 -13.22 4.28 4.09
N ALA A 14 -14.33 3.55 4.20
CA ALA A 14 -14.31 2.09 4.29
C ALA A 14 -13.69 1.45 3.03
N ALA A 15 -14.03 1.94 1.84
CA ALA A 15 -13.44 1.48 0.58
C ALA A 15 -11.93 1.76 0.53
N ALA A 16 -11.49 2.96 0.94
CA ALA A 16 -10.07 3.29 1.00
C ALA A 16 -9.31 2.42 2.00
N ALA A 17 -9.92 2.09 3.14
CA ALA A 17 -9.36 1.17 4.12
C ALA A 17 -9.22 -0.26 3.55
N ALA A 18 -10.24 -0.75 2.84
CA ALA A 18 -10.20 -2.07 2.22
C ALA A 18 -9.12 -2.17 1.12
N VAL A 19 -8.99 -1.14 0.28
CA VAL A 19 -7.91 -1.06 -0.73
C VAL A 19 -6.54 -1.04 -0.05
N ARG A 20 -6.38 -0.23 1.00
CA ARG A 20 -5.14 -0.16 1.77
C ARG A 20 -4.78 -1.51 2.39
N GLU A 21 -5.74 -2.27 2.91
CA GLU A 21 -5.46 -3.59 3.47
C GLU A 21 -5.06 -4.60 2.39
N ARG A 22 -5.72 -4.60 1.22
CA ARG A 22 -5.30 -5.43 0.07
C ARG A 22 -3.86 -5.10 -0.35
N LEU A 23 -3.53 -3.80 -0.43
CA LEU A 23 -2.16 -3.35 -0.73
C LEU A 23 -1.17 -3.78 0.38
N ARG A 24 -1.59 -3.70 1.65
CA ARG A 24 -0.78 -4.13 2.79
C ARG A 24 -0.42 -5.60 2.65
N GLN A 25 -1.41 -6.46 2.41
CA GLN A 25 -1.22 -7.89 2.21
C GLN A 25 -0.28 -8.23 1.04
N GLY A 26 -0.35 -7.45 -0.05
CA GLY A 26 0.53 -7.63 -1.21
C GLY A 26 1.94 -7.05 -1.05
N LEU A 27 2.16 -6.13 -0.11
CA LEU A 27 3.41 -5.38 0.01
C LEU A 27 4.66 -6.26 0.19
N PRO A 28 4.66 -7.34 1.01
CA PRO A 28 5.83 -8.21 1.14
C PRO A 28 6.27 -8.85 -0.19
N LEU A 29 5.30 -9.35 -0.98
CA LEU A 29 5.57 -9.93 -2.29
C LEU A 29 6.11 -8.88 -3.28
N THR A 30 5.52 -7.68 -3.26
CA THR A 30 5.99 -6.53 -4.04
C THR A 30 7.45 -6.19 -3.68
N VAL A 31 7.80 -6.18 -2.40
CA VAL A 31 9.17 -5.93 -1.93
C VAL A 31 10.14 -7.01 -2.39
N GLU A 32 9.74 -8.28 -2.39
CA GLU A 32 10.57 -9.36 -2.94
C GLU A 32 10.82 -9.16 -4.45
N ARG A 33 9.78 -8.83 -5.22
CA ARG A 33 9.92 -8.51 -6.64
C ARG A 33 10.88 -7.36 -6.89
N LEU A 34 10.83 -6.29 -6.09
CA LEU A 34 11.79 -5.19 -6.18
C LEU A 34 13.23 -5.62 -5.90
N LYS A 35 13.46 -6.54 -4.94
CA LYS A 35 14.80 -7.09 -4.67
C LYS A 35 15.35 -7.88 -5.87
N PHE A 36 14.50 -8.62 -6.57
CA PHE A 36 14.86 -9.39 -7.76
C PHE A 36 14.83 -8.56 -9.07
N ARG A 37 14.66 -7.24 -8.98
CA ARG A 37 14.50 -6.32 -10.14
C ARG A 37 13.32 -6.68 -11.06
N GLN A 38 12.29 -7.32 -10.52
CA GLN A 38 11.07 -7.73 -11.21
C GLN A 38 9.92 -6.73 -11.01
N ALA A 39 10.24 -5.43 -11.10
CA ALA A 39 9.24 -4.39 -10.93
C ALA A 39 8.16 -4.42 -12.02
N ASP A 40 8.53 -4.91 -13.21
CA ASP A 40 7.67 -5.17 -14.37
C ASP A 40 6.52 -6.17 -14.10
N GLN A 41 6.64 -6.99 -13.06
CA GLN A 41 5.60 -7.94 -12.69
C GLN A 41 4.52 -7.33 -11.78
N ILE A 42 4.77 -6.13 -11.24
CA ILE A 42 3.83 -5.41 -10.40
C ILE A 42 2.92 -4.59 -11.32
N ALA A 43 1.61 -4.67 -11.13
CA ALA A 43 0.68 -3.87 -11.93
C ALA A 43 0.92 -2.37 -11.69
N ASP A 44 0.91 -1.56 -12.75
CA ASP A 44 1.11 -0.11 -12.67
C ASP A 44 0.16 0.56 -11.66
N SER A 45 -1.10 0.12 -11.62
CA SER A 45 -2.09 0.61 -10.65
C SER A 45 -1.68 0.34 -9.20
N ASP A 46 -1.00 -0.77 -8.94
CA ASP A 46 -0.51 -1.12 -7.60
C ASP A 46 0.72 -0.28 -7.26
N ILE A 47 1.63 -0.06 -8.23
CA ILE A 47 2.78 0.85 -8.07
C ILE A 47 2.31 2.25 -7.72
N ASP A 48 1.38 2.82 -8.48
CA ASP A 48 0.83 4.15 -8.24
C ASP A 48 0.15 4.25 -6.87
N ALA A 49 -0.59 3.22 -6.46
CA ALA A 49 -1.22 3.19 -5.15
C ALA A 49 -0.18 3.11 -4.02
N TYR A 50 0.88 2.31 -4.18
CA TYR A 50 1.96 2.23 -3.20
C TYR A 50 2.75 3.54 -3.09
N VAL A 51 2.99 4.21 -4.22
CA VAL A 51 3.64 5.53 -4.24
C VAL A 51 2.73 6.59 -3.62
N GLY A 52 1.43 6.58 -3.93
CA GLY A 52 0.44 7.47 -3.32
C GLY A 52 0.29 7.29 -1.80
N LEU A 53 0.53 6.08 -1.28
CA LEU A 53 0.57 5.77 0.16
C LEU A 53 1.93 6.08 0.80
N ASN A 54 2.91 6.56 0.04
CA ASN A 54 4.29 6.78 0.46
C ASN A 54 4.98 5.51 0.99
N TRP A 55 4.57 4.33 0.50
CA TRP A 55 5.19 3.04 0.86
C TRP A 55 6.33 2.70 -0.08
N LEU A 56 6.21 3.11 -1.34
CA LEU A 56 7.24 3.02 -2.35
C LEU A 56 7.54 4.44 -2.86
N GLU A 57 8.74 4.65 -3.38
CA GLU A 57 9.15 5.90 -3.98
C GLU A 57 9.96 5.65 -5.25
N TRP A 58 9.85 6.58 -6.20
CA TRP A 58 10.72 6.62 -7.36
C TRP A 58 12.05 7.26 -6.98
N GLN A 59 13.14 6.49 -7.08
CA GLN A 59 14.49 6.98 -6.82
C GLN A 59 15.42 6.64 -8.00
N GLY A 60 15.89 7.66 -8.71
CA GLY A 60 16.91 7.49 -9.77
C GLY A 60 16.49 6.55 -10.92
N GLY A 61 15.20 6.51 -11.26
CA GLY A 61 14.67 5.64 -12.31
C GLY A 61 14.28 4.23 -11.86
N GLY A 62 14.45 3.90 -10.57
CA GLY A 62 13.98 2.65 -9.98
C GLY A 62 12.95 2.88 -8.88
N LEU A 63 12.19 1.83 -8.57
CA LEU A 63 11.24 1.84 -7.46
C LEU A 63 11.94 1.33 -6.20
N ARG A 64 11.80 2.05 -5.09
CA ARG A 64 12.44 1.70 -3.81
C ARG A 64 11.44 1.69 -2.66
N LEU A 65 11.68 0.82 -1.68
CA LEU A 65 10.91 0.76 -0.44
C LEU A 65 11.28 1.92 0.49
N THR A 66 10.27 2.66 0.95
CA THR A 66 10.45 3.77 1.91
C THR A 66 10.51 3.26 3.35
N ILE A 67 10.83 4.15 4.29
CA ILE A 67 10.76 3.87 5.73
C ILE A 67 9.32 3.49 6.14
N THR A 68 8.32 4.19 5.60
CA THR A 68 6.90 3.90 5.88
C THR A 68 6.54 2.49 5.41
N GLY A 69 6.89 2.13 4.17
CA GLY A 69 6.62 0.79 3.64
C GLY A 69 7.32 -0.31 4.44
N LYS A 70 8.57 -0.06 4.86
CA LYS A 70 9.31 -0.98 5.74
C LYS A 70 8.62 -1.21 7.09
N ASN A 71 8.12 -0.13 7.71
CA ASN A 71 7.36 -0.23 8.97
C ASN A 71 6.05 -1.00 8.78
N VAL A 72 5.37 -0.80 7.65
CA VAL A 72 4.15 -1.55 7.32
C VAL A 72 4.42 -3.05 7.19
N CYS A 73 5.49 -3.45 6.49
CA CYS A 73 5.91 -4.85 6.46
C CYS A 73 6.25 -5.38 7.86
N ALA A 74 6.98 -4.61 8.67
CA ALA A 74 7.33 -5.03 10.03
C ALA A 74 6.09 -5.24 10.92
N GLN A 75 5.07 -4.39 10.78
CA GLN A 75 3.79 -4.53 11.48
C GLN A 75 2.98 -5.77 11.04
N MET A 76 3.25 -6.31 9.86
CA MET A 76 2.61 -7.56 9.40
C MET A 76 3.31 -8.82 9.94
N THR A 77 4.63 -8.74 10.12
CA THR A 77 5.43 -9.87 10.61
C THR A 77 5.44 -9.93 12.14
N ALA A 78 5.27 -8.80 12.82
CA ALA A 78 5.07 -8.81 14.26
C ALA A 78 3.79 -9.60 14.57
N PRO A 79 3.84 -10.69 15.36
CA PRO A 79 2.63 -11.25 15.91
C PRO A 79 1.97 -10.13 16.69
N SER A 80 0.71 -9.84 16.38
CA SER A 80 -0.13 -9.02 17.24
C SER A 80 -0.01 -9.63 18.62
N ALA A 81 0.75 -9.00 19.51
CA ALA A 81 0.86 -9.43 20.90
C ALA A 81 -0.53 -9.26 21.49
N VAL A 82 -1.24 -10.38 21.60
CA VAL A 82 -2.47 -10.58 22.35
C VAL A 82 -2.16 -11.47 23.53
#